data_AF-A0A2V9VYW7-F1
#
_entry.id   AF-A0A2V9VYW7-F1
#
_cell.length_a   1.000
_cell.length_b   1.000
_cell.length_c   1.000
_cell.angle_alpha   90.00
_cell.angle_beta   90.00
_cell.angle_gamma   90.00
#
_symmetry.space_group_name_H-M   'P 1'
#
loop_
_entity.id
_entity.type
_entity.pdbx_description
1 polymer ?
#
loop_
_entity_poly.entity_id
_entity_poly.type
_entity_poly.pdbx_seq_one_letter_code
_entity_poly.pdbx_strand_id
1 'polypeptide(L)'
;MVAKGSRSLVWVQSNADPGWACSSCQWKFAVPTFLGGEEAKSAYDRLAAAKFHDHLCEPQANSPTAKSSLPAIKANAGPSFADRARKLIKAGYKPKDAVELVTQEIVLEHRDDRAAIEQAQSEAENFLLQIRKGLI
;
A
#
# COMPACT_ATOMS: atom_id res chain seq x y z
N MET A 1 -31.61 4.96 11.28
CA MET A 1 -31.02 5.85 10.27
C MET A 1 -29.51 5.74 10.42
N VAL A 2 -28.85 4.94 9.58
CA VAL A 2 -27.40 4.73 9.67
C VAL A 2 -26.70 6.02 9.23
N ALA A 3 -25.85 6.55 10.10
CA ALA A 3 -25.08 7.75 9.84
C ALA A 3 -24.32 7.60 8.51
N LYS A 4 -24.65 8.47 7.56
CA LYS A 4 -23.99 8.59 6.27
C LYS A 4 -22.62 9.21 6.53
N GLY A 5 -21.70 8.39 7.05
CA GLY A 5 -20.29 8.76 7.15
C GLY A 5 -19.81 9.18 5.78
N SER A 6 -19.08 10.30 5.72
CA SER A 6 -18.63 10.97 4.51
C SER A 6 -17.72 10.06 3.67
N ARG A 7 -18.29 9.10 2.94
CA ARG A 7 -17.52 8.26 2.01
C ARG A 7 -16.94 9.16 0.94
N SER A 8 -15.65 9.05 0.74
CA SER A 8 -14.91 9.84 -0.24
C SER A 8 -14.20 8.92 -1.22
N LEU A 9 -14.09 9.40 -2.45
CA LEU A 9 -13.29 8.77 -3.49
C LEU A 9 -11.83 9.19 -3.25
N VAL A 10 -10.94 8.21 -3.06
CA VAL A 10 -9.52 8.47 -2.77
C VAL A 10 -8.65 7.85 -3.86
N TRP A 11 -7.65 8.62 -4.32
CA TRP A 11 -6.66 8.12 -5.26
C TRP A 11 -5.59 7.33 -4.50
N VAL A 12 -5.38 6.07 -4.89
CA VAL A 12 -4.40 5.18 -4.28
C VAL A 12 -3.25 4.96 -5.25
N GLN A 13 -2.05 5.38 -4.89
CA GLN A 13 -0.81 5.06 -5.61
C GLN A 13 -0.16 3.83 -4.97
N SER A 14 -0.65 2.64 -5.30
CA SER A 14 0.02 1.39 -4.92
C SER A 14 0.99 0.93 -5.99
N ASN A 15 2.12 0.34 -5.59
CA ASN A 15 3.18 -0.14 -6.49
C ASN A 15 2.72 -1.23 -7.48
N ALA A 16 1.59 -1.89 -7.24
CA ALA A 16 1.06 -2.94 -8.11
C ALA A 16 -0.09 -2.43 -9.00
N ASP A 17 -1.03 -1.66 -8.45
CA ASP A 17 -2.21 -1.17 -9.18
C ASP A 17 -2.60 0.24 -8.67
N PRO A 18 -2.22 1.33 -9.36
CA PRO A 18 -2.77 2.65 -9.05
C PRO A 18 -4.25 2.70 -9.43
N GLY A 19 -5.07 3.42 -8.65
CA GLY A 19 -6.49 3.54 -8.95
C GLY A 19 -7.33 4.27 -7.92
N TRP A 20 -8.62 4.36 -8.20
CA TRP A 20 -9.59 4.98 -7.30
C TRP A 20 -10.10 3.95 -6.31
N ALA A 21 -10.22 4.33 -5.04
CA ALA A 21 -10.79 3.48 -3.99
C ALA A 21 -11.80 4.24 -3.15
N CYS A 22 -12.66 3.50 -2.45
CA CYS A 22 -13.55 4.06 -1.46
C CYS A 22 -12.82 4.15 -0.12
N SER A 23 -12.93 5.28 0.59
CA SER A 23 -12.34 5.43 1.93
C SER A 23 -13.03 4.60 3.02
N SER A 24 -14.20 4.02 2.74
CA SER A 24 -15.05 3.36 3.75
C SER A 24 -15.22 1.85 3.54
N CYS A 25 -14.76 1.28 2.41
CA CYS A 25 -14.85 -0.16 2.12
C CYS A 25 -13.71 -0.63 1.20
N GLN A 26 -13.67 -1.92 0.89
CA GLN A 26 -12.62 -2.51 0.01
C GLN A 26 -12.87 -2.30 -1.49
N TRP A 27 -13.79 -1.41 -1.87
CA TRP A 27 -14.06 -1.12 -3.27
C TRP A 27 -12.86 -0.42 -3.92
N LYS A 28 -12.43 -0.96 -5.06
CA LYS A 28 -11.32 -0.44 -5.87
C LYS A 28 -11.68 -0.45 -7.35
N PHE A 29 -11.28 0.60 -8.04
CA PHE A 29 -11.35 0.76 -9.48
C PHE A 29 -9.91 0.94 -9.97
N ALA A 30 -9.36 -0.13 -10.56
CA ALA A 30 -7.98 -0.15 -11.02
C ALA A 30 -7.83 0.65 -12.31
N VAL A 31 -6.70 1.35 -12.46
CA VAL A 31 -6.34 2.01 -13.71
C VAL A 31 -6.08 0.95 -14.78
N PRO A 32 -6.77 0.98 -15.93
CA PRO A 32 -6.40 0.16 -17.08
C PRO A 32 -4.96 0.49 -17.51
N THR A 33 -4.15 -0.53 -17.80
CA THR A 33 -2.88 -0.36 -18.48
C THR A 33 -3.14 0.38 -19.81
N PHE A 34 -2.52 1.55 -20.01
CA PHE A 34 -2.70 2.51 -21.14
C PHE A 34 -3.72 3.66 -21.00
N LEU A 35 -3.77 4.36 -19.87
CA LEU A 35 -4.31 5.74 -19.84
C LEU A 35 -3.27 6.77 -20.34
N GLY A 36 -2.94 6.73 -21.63
CA GLY A 36 -1.91 7.59 -22.24
C GLY A 36 -2.34 9.04 -22.49
N GLY A 37 -3.64 9.31 -22.67
CA GLY A 37 -4.18 10.63 -23.01
C GLY A 37 -4.87 11.35 -21.84
N GLU A 38 -4.88 12.69 -21.86
CA GLU A 38 -5.59 13.53 -20.88
C GLU A 38 -7.11 13.26 -20.90
N GLU A 39 -7.67 13.09 -22.11
CA GLU A 39 -9.08 12.72 -22.29
C GLU A 39 -9.39 11.34 -21.70
N ALA A 40 -8.48 10.37 -21.85
CA ALA A 40 -8.63 9.02 -21.30
C ALA A 40 -8.63 9.04 -19.76
N LYS A 41 -7.78 9.87 -19.15
CA LYS A 41 -7.76 10.09 -17.69
C LYS A 41 -9.05 10.76 -17.21
N SER A 42 -9.51 11.80 -17.89
CA SER A 42 -10.78 12.47 -17.56
C SER A 42 -12.00 11.54 -17.69
N ALA A 43 -12.04 10.69 -18.73
CA ALA A 43 -13.08 9.68 -18.89
C ALA A 43 -13.02 8.64 -17.77
N TYR A 44 -11.82 8.20 -17.41
CA TYR A 44 -11.60 7.27 -16.31
C TYR A 44 -12.07 7.83 -14.96
N ASP A 45 -11.76 9.09 -14.65
CA ASP A 45 -12.19 9.74 -13.40
C ASP A 45 -13.72 9.87 -13.34
N ARG A 46 -14.36 10.21 -14.46
CA ARG A 46 -15.83 10.25 -14.56
C ARG A 46 -16.46 8.87 -14.36
N LEU A 47 -15.89 7.82 -14.93
CA LEU A 47 -16.35 6.45 -14.75
C LEU A 47 -16.17 5.98 -13.31
N ALA A 48 -15.04 6.30 -12.69
CA ALA A 48 -14.77 5.97 -11.30
C ALA A 48 -15.77 6.66 -10.36
N ALA A 49 -16.08 7.93 -10.59
CA ALA A 49 -17.09 8.66 -9.83
C ALA A 49 -18.50 8.04 -9.98
N ALA A 50 -18.91 7.69 -11.21
CA ALA A 50 -20.20 7.03 -11.44
C ALA A 50 -20.28 5.67 -10.73
N LYS A 51 -19.24 4.83 -10.87
CA LYS A 51 -19.17 3.53 -10.19
C LYS A 51 -19.07 3.65 -8.67
N PHE A 52 -18.47 4.72 -8.18
CA PHE A 52 -18.45 5.05 -6.75
C PHE A 52 -19.85 5.38 -6.21
N HIS A 53 -20.71 6.02 -7.00
CA HIS A 53 -22.10 6.24 -6.58
C HIS A 53 -22.92 4.94 -6.61
N ASP A 54 -22.71 4.09 -7.61
CA ASP A 54 -23.45 2.84 -7.82
C ASP A 54 -23.10 1.74 -6.81
N HIS A 55 -21.86 1.70 -6.30
CA HIS A 55 -21.49 0.64 -5.37
C HIS A 55 -22.13 0.83 -3.99
N LEU A 56 -22.61 -0.28 -3.44
CA LEU A 56 -23.06 -0.37 -2.05
C LEU A 56 -21.82 -0.39 -1.16
N CYS A 57 -21.62 0.68 -0.38
CA CYS A 57 -20.63 0.67 0.69
C CYS A 57 -21.15 -0.22 1.81
N GLU A 58 -20.81 -1.50 1.76
CA GLU A 58 -20.95 -2.35 2.92
C GLU A 58 -19.77 -2.03 3.85
N PRO A 59 -20.01 -1.41 5.03
CA PRO A 59 -18.96 -1.30 6.03
C PRO A 59 -18.57 -2.73 6.38
N GLN A 60 -17.27 -3.02 6.45
CA GLN A 60 -16.78 -4.34 6.82
C GLN A 60 -17.30 -4.68 8.23
N ALA A 61 -18.47 -5.32 8.31
CA ALA A 61 -18.83 -6.15 9.44
C ALA A 61 -17.91 -7.36 9.33
N ASN A 62 -17.00 -7.49 10.30
CA ASN A 62 -16.13 -8.64 10.47
C ASN A 62 -16.84 -9.93 10.06
N SER A 63 -16.46 -10.51 8.92
CA SER A 63 -16.75 -11.90 8.62
C SER A 63 -15.41 -12.63 8.43
N PRO A 64 -15.15 -13.69 9.19
CA PRO A 64 -13.90 -14.43 9.14
C PRO A 64 -13.95 -15.42 7.97
N THR A 65 -12.76 -15.80 7.49
CA THR A 65 -12.48 -16.89 6.54
C THR A 65 -12.40 -16.53 5.05
N ALA A 66 -11.28 -15.92 4.69
CA ALA A 66 -10.41 -16.51 3.68
C ALA A 66 -8.97 -16.41 4.20
N LYS A 67 -8.51 -17.50 4.84
CA LYS A 67 -7.11 -17.70 5.18
C LYS A 67 -6.32 -17.77 3.87
N SER A 68 -5.72 -16.66 3.48
CA SER A 68 -4.45 -16.69 2.78
C SER A 68 -3.52 -15.78 3.56
N SER A 69 -2.57 -16.42 4.22
CA SER A 69 -1.48 -15.83 4.99
C SER A 69 -0.70 -14.83 4.13
N LEU A 70 -1.08 -13.56 4.25
CA LEU A 70 -0.31 -12.39 3.82
C LEU A 70 -0.43 -11.36 4.94
N PRO A 71 0.67 -10.80 5.47
CA PRO A 71 0.60 -9.92 6.62
C PRO A 71 -0.25 -8.70 6.28
N ALA A 72 -1.19 -8.40 7.16
CA ALA A 72 -2.07 -7.24 7.11
C ALA A 72 -1.27 -5.97 6.83
N ILE A 73 -1.33 -5.47 5.59
CA ILE A 73 -0.84 -4.15 5.25
C ILE A 73 -1.86 -3.18 5.84
N LYS A 74 -1.50 -2.57 6.97
CA LYS A 74 -2.20 -1.43 7.56
C LYS A 74 -2.33 -0.34 6.50
N ALA A 75 -3.54 -0.18 5.97
CA ALA A 75 -3.86 0.64 4.81
C ALA A 75 -3.75 2.17 5.01
N ASN A 76 -2.97 2.67 5.98
CA ASN A 76 -2.79 4.10 6.23
C ASN A 76 -1.36 4.49 6.66
N ALA A 77 -0.39 3.58 6.54
CA ALA A 77 1.02 3.94 6.63
C ALA A 77 1.59 3.94 5.20
N GLY A 78 2.53 4.83 4.90
CA GLY A 78 3.34 4.72 3.67
C GLY A 78 3.97 3.33 3.54
N PRO A 79 4.59 3.00 2.39
CA PRO A 79 5.15 1.67 2.17
C PRO A 79 6.06 1.27 3.33
N SER A 80 5.73 0.15 3.98
CA SER A 80 6.48 -0.33 5.15
C SER A 80 7.94 -0.62 4.76
N PHE A 81 8.85 -0.70 5.76
CA PHE A 81 10.24 -1.09 5.52
C PHE A 81 10.33 -2.34 4.63
N ALA A 82 9.53 -3.36 4.96
CA ALA A 82 9.53 -4.62 4.25
C ALA A 82 9.00 -4.49 2.81
N ASP A 83 8.03 -3.61 2.55
CA ASP A 83 7.55 -3.34 1.19
C ASP A 83 8.62 -2.69 0.33
N ARG A 84 9.32 -1.70 0.89
CA ARG A 84 10.44 -1.02 0.22
C ARG A 84 11.58 -2.00 -0.07
N ALA A 85 11.97 -2.80 0.92
CA ALA A 85 13.03 -3.79 0.76
C ALA A 85 12.67 -4.88 -0.28
N ARG A 86 11.43 -5.39 -0.26
CA ARG A 86 10.95 -6.36 -1.26
C ARG A 86 10.95 -5.79 -2.67
N LYS A 87 10.61 -4.51 -2.84
CA LYS A 87 10.64 -3.84 -4.15
C LYS A 87 12.05 -3.85 -4.75
N LEU A 88 13.07 -3.53 -3.95
CA LEU A 88 14.47 -3.57 -4.39
C LEU A 88 14.93 -4.99 -4.69
N ILE A 89 14.57 -5.98 -3.87
CA ILE A 89 14.92 -7.39 -4.13
C ILE A 89 14.31 -7.86 -5.45
N LYS A 90 13.04 -7.54 -5.71
CA LYS A 90 12.38 -7.86 -6.99
C LYS A 90 13.04 -7.16 -8.19
N ALA A 91 13.66 -6.00 -7.98
CA ALA A 91 14.45 -5.32 -9.00
C ALA A 91 15.85 -5.92 -9.21
N GLY A 92 16.21 -6.98 -8.46
CA GLY A 92 17.47 -7.71 -8.62
C GLY A 92 18.56 -7.34 -7.60
N TYR A 93 18.27 -6.48 -6.63
CA TYR A 93 19.22 -6.16 -5.56
C TYR A 93 19.37 -7.33 -4.60
N LYS A 94 20.59 -7.54 -4.06
CA LYS A 94 20.80 -8.52 -3.00
C LYS A 94 20.02 -8.09 -1.76
N PRO A 95 19.49 -9.04 -0.96
CA PRO A 95 18.69 -8.67 0.21
C PRO A 95 19.42 -7.80 1.23
N LYS A 96 20.73 -7.99 1.40
CA LYS A 96 21.55 -7.14 2.27
C LYS A 96 21.63 -5.70 1.75
N ASP A 97 21.90 -5.53 0.46
CA ASP A 97 22.02 -4.22 -0.18
C ASP A 97 20.67 -3.48 -0.19
N ALA A 98 19.58 -4.21 -0.43
CA ALA A 98 18.21 -3.66 -0.37
C ALA A 98 17.86 -3.13 1.03
N VAL A 99 18.19 -3.87 2.08
CA VAL A 99 17.96 -3.49 3.47
C VAL A 99 18.78 -2.25 3.86
N GLU A 100 20.04 -2.21 3.43
CA GLU A 100 20.92 -1.08 3.67
C GLU A 100 20.40 0.21 3.01
N LEU A 101 19.98 0.12 1.75
CA LEU A 101 19.41 1.25 1.01
C LEU A 101 18.14 1.80 1.67
N VAL A 102 17.23 0.92 2.11
CA VAL A 102 15.99 1.36 2.80
C VAL A 102 16.28 1.97 4.16
N THR A 103 17.26 1.43 4.89
CA THR A 103 17.68 2.02 6.17
C THR A 103 18.22 3.43 5.98
N GLN A 104 19.06 3.64 4.95
CA GLN A 104 19.58 4.95 4.61
C GLN A 104 18.48 5.93 4.17
N GLU A 105 17.51 5.47 3.37
CA GLU A 105 16.35 6.25 2.97
C GLU A 105 15.57 6.75 4.21
N ILE A 106 15.31 5.86 5.17
CA ILE A 106 14.58 6.23 6.41
C ILE A 106 15.37 7.22 7.25
N VAL A 107 16.69 7.05 7.37
CA VAL A 107 17.56 8.00 8.09
C VAL A 107 17.51 9.38 7.43
N LEU A 108 17.43 9.45 6.09
CA LEU A 108 17.33 10.71 5.36
C LEU A 108 15.94 11.34 5.48
N GLU A 109 14.87 10.54 5.52
CA GLU A 109 13.49 10.98 5.71
C GLU A 109 13.22 11.47 7.15
N HIS A 110 13.83 10.82 8.15
CA HIS A 110 13.51 10.98 9.56
C HIS A 110 14.72 11.50 10.36
N ARG A 111 15.52 12.40 9.77
CA ARG A 111 16.79 12.90 10.36
C ARG A 111 16.67 13.34 11.82
N ASP A 112 15.53 13.92 12.19
CA ASP A 112 15.28 14.47 13.53
C ASP A 112 14.51 13.50 14.44
N ASP A 113 14.03 12.36 13.90
CA ASP A 113 13.28 11.34 14.65
C ASP A 113 14.14 10.09 14.87
N ARG A 114 14.85 10.10 16.01
CA ARG A 114 15.71 9.01 16.44
C ARG A 114 14.94 7.70 16.69
N ALA A 115 13.68 7.78 17.13
CA ALA A 115 12.88 6.58 17.40
C ALA A 115 12.53 5.87 16.09
N ALA A 116 12.21 6.63 15.04
CA ALA A 116 11.99 6.07 13.70
C ALA A 116 13.25 5.41 13.12
N ILE A 117 14.43 5.99 13.36
CA ILE A 117 15.72 5.43 12.93
C ILE A 117 16.03 4.11 13.67
N GLU A 118 15.87 4.08 14.99
CA GLU A 118 16.10 2.87 15.80
C GLU A 118 15.10 1.75 15.44
N GLN A 119 13.83 2.12 15.19
CA GLN A 119 12.81 1.19 14.71
C GLN A 119 13.19 0.60 13.34
N ALA A 120 13.69 1.41 12.40
CA ALA A 120 14.12 0.95 11.09
C ALA A 120 15.29 -0.04 11.17
N GLN A 121 16.23 0.18 12.09
CA GLN A 121 17.34 -0.76 12.34
C GLN A 121 16.82 -2.11 12.87
N SER A 122 15.88 -2.09 13.82
CA SER A 122 15.26 -3.32 14.33
C SER A 122 14.49 -4.07 13.22
N GLU A 123 13.76 -3.35 12.38
CA GLU A 123 13.04 -3.92 11.25
C GLU A 123 13.98 -4.51 10.20
N ALA A 124 15.12 -3.86 9.93
CA ALA A 124 16.17 -4.35 9.04
C ALA A 124 16.73 -5.71 9.50
N GLU A 125 17.07 -5.84 10.79
CA GLU A 125 17.60 -7.09 11.36
C GLU A 125 16.56 -8.21 11.30
N ASN A 126 15.33 -7.92 11.72
CA ASN A 126 14.24 -8.89 11.68
C ASN A 126 13.95 -9.36 10.26
N PHE A 127 13.96 -8.44 9.28
CA PHE A 127 13.76 -8.77 7.88
C PHE A 127 14.85 -9.71 7.35
N LEU A 128 16.13 -9.46 7.65
CA LEU A 128 17.21 -10.36 7.27
C LEU A 128 17.09 -11.75 7.93
N LEU A 129 16.66 -11.81 9.19
CA LEU A 129 16.40 -13.08 9.88
C LEU A 129 15.26 -13.85 9.21
N GLN A 130 14.19 -13.17 8.80
CA GLN A 130 13.08 -13.81 8.10
C GLN A 130 13.46 -14.30 6.70
N ILE A 131 14.31 -13.58 5.97
CA ILE A 131 14.88 -14.08 4.69
C ILE A 131 15.69 -15.34 4.92
N ARG A 132 16.57 -15.35 5.94
CA ARG A 132 17.38 -16.53 6.26
C ARG A 132 16.53 -17.76 6.62
N LYS A 133 15.35 -17.54 7.20
CA LYS A 133 14.37 -18.58 7.54
C LYS A 133 13.43 -18.95 6.37
N GLY A 134 13.53 -18.28 5.23
CA GLY A 134 12.66 -18.51 4.07
C GLY A 134 11.20 -18.10 4.29
N LEU A 135 10.93 -17.12 5.17
CA LEU A 135 9.58 -16.71 5.58
C LEU A 135 9.01 -15.56 4.72
N ILE A 136 9.74 -15.07 3.72
CA ILE A 136 9.40 -13.92 2.87
C ILE A 136 9.83 -14.14 1.43
#